data_AF-A0A150Q2G0-F1
#
_entry.id   AF-A0A150Q2G0-F1
#
_cell.length_a   1.000
_cell.length_b   1.000
_cell.length_c   1.000
_cell.angle_alpha   90.00
_cell.angle_beta   90.00
_cell.angle_gamma   90.00
#
_symmetry.space_group_name_H-M   'P 1'
#
loop_
_entity.id
_entity.type
_entity.pdbx_description
1 polymer ?
#
loop_
_entity_poly.entity_id
_entity_poly.type
_entity_poly.pdbx_seq_one_letter_code
_entity_poly.pdbx_strand_id
1 'polypeptide(L)'
;MATDAFSQQIVNLVRKMPDEAILALVKNQLGAVTGEAPLVPPPAPRRSRTRARAGAVQSKPSSVAAKRGAAPKRRPGRPRKSPAASAERQETLDAVERVVKASSGVSASEVAKQAGIPQTRAAAALKELKLEKRIFQGGDRRFARYAGDAKTAEQASANARKTAAGPAPAAKKPAAKGRKRVAQAAAPAK
;
A
#
# COMPACT_ATOMS: atom_id res chain seq x y z
N MET A 1 30.05 -16.40 -19.14
CA MET A 1 29.10 -15.76 -20.07
C MET A 1 29.93 -14.95 -21.06
N ALA A 2 30.13 -15.45 -22.28
CA ALA A 2 30.85 -14.70 -23.30
C ALA A 2 30.02 -13.45 -23.66
N THR A 3 30.57 -12.26 -23.47
CA THR A 3 29.93 -11.02 -23.92
C THR A 3 29.90 -11.03 -25.44
N ASP A 4 28.70 -10.91 -26.02
CA ASP A 4 28.50 -10.81 -27.46
C ASP A 4 29.34 -9.68 -28.08
N ALA A 5 29.86 -9.87 -29.28
CA ALA A 5 30.75 -8.91 -29.96
C ALA A 5 30.09 -7.53 -30.11
N PHE A 6 28.77 -7.51 -30.31
CA PHE A 6 27.97 -6.29 -30.35
C PHE A 6 27.93 -5.58 -28.98
N SER A 7 27.82 -6.33 -27.88
CA SER A 7 27.82 -5.76 -26.53
C SER A 7 29.15 -5.08 -26.20
N GLN A 8 30.27 -5.66 -26.65
CA GLN A 8 31.58 -5.05 -26.47
C GLN A 8 31.74 -3.75 -27.28
N GLN A 9 31.17 -3.69 -28.48
CA GLN A 9 31.15 -2.45 -29.28
C GLN A 9 30.37 -1.34 -28.59
N ILE A 10 29.21 -1.64 -28.00
CA ILE A 10 28.42 -0.67 -27.24
C ILE A 10 29.22 -0.17 -26.04
N VAL A 11 29.83 -1.07 -25.25
CA VAL A 11 30.63 -0.67 -24.08
C VAL A 11 31.81 0.22 -24.48
N ASN A 12 32.48 -0.11 -25.58
CA ASN A 12 33.60 0.70 -26.08
C ASN A 12 33.14 2.07 -26.60
N LEU A 13 31.94 2.16 -27.18
CA LEU A 13 31.36 3.42 -27.63
C LEU A 13 30.98 4.31 -26.43
N VAL A 14 30.30 3.75 -25.44
CA VAL A 14 29.86 4.48 -24.24
C VAL A 14 31.06 4.99 -23.44
N ARG A 15 32.12 4.20 -23.31
CA ARG A 15 33.36 4.63 -22.62
C ARG A 15 34.07 5.81 -23.28
N LYS A 16 33.83 6.06 -24.57
CA LYS A 16 34.42 7.17 -25.32
C LYS A 16 33.52 8.40 -25.36
N MET A 17 32.27 8.31 -24.88
CA MET A 17 31.35 9.44 -24.83
C MET A 17 31.56 10.27 -23.55
N PRO A 18 31.39 11.60 -23.62
CA PRO A 18 31.39 12.44 -22.43
C PRO A 18 30.14 12.15 -21.57
N ASP A 19 30.29 12.24 -20.25
CA ASP A 19 29.24 11.90 -19.30
C ASP A 19 27.93 12.67 -19.55
N GLU A 20 28.02 13.94 -19.97
CA GLU A 20 26.86 14.76 -20.34
C GLU A 20 26.03 14.16 -21.49
N ALA A 21 26.69 13.56 -22.49
CA ALA A 21 26.01 12.92 -23.61
C ALA A 21 25.35 11.59 -23.19
N ILE A 22 25.99 10.85 -22.27
CA ILE A 22 25.42 9.63 -21.69
C ILE A 22 24.17 10.00 -20.89
N LEU A 23 24.23 11.05 -20.07
CA LEU A 23 23.10 11.53 -19.30
C LEU A 23 21.96 12.02 -20.19
N ALA A 24 22.24 12.74 -21.28
CA ALA A 24 21.23 13.17 -22.24
C ALA A 24 20.57 11.97 -22.95
N LEU A 25 21.35 10.97 -23.36
CA LEU A 25 20.82 9.75 -23.98
C LEU A 25 19.92 8.98 -23.02
N VAL A 26 20.33 8.82 -21.76
CA VAL A 26 19.52 8.17 -20.72
C VAL A 26 18.26 8.99 -20.43
N LYS A 27 18.34 10.31 -20.33
CA LYS A 27 17.16 11.18 -20.16
C LYS A 27 16.19 11.06 -21.33
N ASN A 28 16.68 10.99 -22.56
CA ASN A 28 15.83 10.83 -23.74
C ASN A 28 15.20 9.43 -23.82
N GLN A 29 15.94 8.37 -23.48
CA GLN A 29 15.37 7.02 -23.39
C GLN A 29 14.36 6.92 -22.25
N LEU A 30 14.65 7.50 -21.08
CA LEU A 30 13.71 7.51 -19.97
C LEU A 30 12.46 8.34 -20.30
N GLY A 31 12.61 9.52 -20.91
CA GLY A 31 11.51 10.36 -21.38
C GLY A 31 10.65 9.70 -22.45
N ALA A 32 11.26 8.93 -23.35
CA ALA A 32 10.55 8.13 -24.35
C ALA A 32 9.82 6.92 -23.74
N VAL A 33 10.37 6.29 -22.70
CA VAL A 33 9.75 5.16 -22.00
C VAL A 33 8.64 5.60 -21.04
N THR A 34 8.70 6.83 -20.50
CA THR A 34 7.63 7.42 -19.69
C THR A 34 6.48 8.04 -20.51
N GLY A 35 6.53 7.97 -21.85
CA GLY A 35 5.44 8.42 -22.71
C GLY A 35 5.17 9.93 -22.63
N GLU A 36 6.16 10.74 -22.28
CA GLU A 36 6.04 12.19 -22.33
C GLU A 36 6.55 12.68 -23.69
N ALA A 37 5.66 12.62 -24.68
CA ALA A 37 5.90 13.24 -25.97
C ALA A 37 6.07 14.76 -25.80
N PRO A 38 7.14 15.40 -26.29
CA PRO A 38 7.22 16.85 -26.32
C PRO A 38 6.35 17.34 -27.49
N LEU A 39 5.06 17.52 -27.25
CA LEU A 39 4.16 18.21 -28.16
C LEU A 39 4.17 19.71 -27.85
N VAL A 40 5.24 20.40 -28.28
CA VAL A 40 5.16 21.83 -28.57
C VAL A 40 4.93 22.00 -30.07
N PRO A 41 3.69 22.23 -30.52
CA PRO A 41 3.45 22.97 -31.75
C PRO A 41 3.28 24.47 -31.46
N PRO A 42 3.76 25.38 -32.35
CA PRO A 42 3.68 26.83 -32.15
C PRO A 42 2.23 27.35 -32.20
N PRO A 43 1.90 28.46 -31.51
CA PRO A 43 0.56 29.03 -31.53
C PRO A 43 0.29 29.78 -32.84
N ALA A 44 -0.73 29.35 -33.58
CA ALA A 44 -1.28 30.07 -34.74
C ALA A 44 -2.76 30.48 -34.46
N PRO A 45 -3.27 31.54 -35.12
CA PRO A 45 -4.12 32.53 -34.45
C PRO A 45 -5.64 32.27 -34.51
N ARG A 46 -6.31 32.90 -33.54
CA ARG A 46 -7.76 33.11 -33.38
C ARG A 46 -8.48 33.36 -34.71
N ARG A 47 -9.59 32.63 -34.93
CA ARG A 47 -10.67 33.08 -35.81
C ARG A 47 -12.00 33.04 -35.08
N SER A 48 -12.48 34.23 -34.76
CA SER A 48 -13.83 34.50 -34.29
C SER A 48 -14.87 34.05 -35.32
N ARG A 49 -15.87 33.29 -34.89
CA ARG A 49 -17.17 33.24 -35.59
C ARG A 49 -18.30 33.38 -34.58
N THR A 50 -18.70 34.63 -34.44
CA THR A 50 -20.04 35.06 -34.07
C THR A 50 -21.09 34.35 -34.93
N ARG A 51 -22.06 33.67 -34.31
CA ARG A 51 -23.45 33.78 -34.75
C ARG A 51 -24.42 33.39 -33.64
N ALA A 52 -25.20 34.38 -33.23
CA ALA A 52 -26.32 34.29 -32.32
C ALA A 52 -27.58 33.75 -33.02
N ARG A 53 -28.52 33.29 -32.17
CA ARG A 53 -29.98 33.26 -32.30
C ARG A 53 -30.66 32.22 -33.22
N ALA A 54 -31.39 31.32 -32.58
CA ALA A 54 -32.83 31.03 -32.73
C ALA A 54 -33.19 30.02 -31.60
N GLY A 55 -34.26 30.09 -30.80
CA GLY A 55 -35.54 30.78 -30.91
C GLY A 55 -36.67 29.78 -31.15
N ALA A 56 -37.51 29.54 -30.13
CA ALA A 56 -38.82 28.85 -30.14
C ALA A 56 -38.79 27.29 -30.17
N VAL A 57 -39.68 26.49 -29.56
CA VAL A 57 -41.04 26.69 -29.02
C VAL A 57 -41.37 25.62 -27.95
N GLN A 58 -42.43 25.91 -27.21
CA GLN A 58 -43.05 25.29 -26.04
C GLN A 58 -43.87 24.00 -26.35
N SER A 59 -43.90 23.03 -25.43
CA SER A 59 -45.11 22.24 -25.12
C SER A 59 -45.00 21.50 -23.77
N LYS A 60 -46.00 21.69 -22.90
CA LYS A 60 -46.35 20.88 -21.72
C LYS A 60 -47.43 19.86 -22.16
N PRO A 61 -47.62 18.68 -21.51
CA PRO A 61 -48.54 18.60 -20.35
C PRO A 61 -48.28 17.50 -19.29
N SER A 62 -49.04 17.61 -18.18
CA SER A 62 -49.54 16.57 -17.23
C SER A 62 -48.52 15.70 -16.46
N SER A 63 -48.33 15.87 -15.15
CA SER A 63 -49.16 15.44 -13.98
C SER A 63 -48.84 14.03 -13.45
N VAL A 64 -48.78 13.94 -12.12
CA VAL A 64 -48.75 12.74 -11.25
C VAL A 64 -47.38 12.14 -10.88
N ALA A 65 -46.81 12.71 -9.81
CA ALA A 65 -46.25 12.03 -8.63
C ALA A 65 -45.46 10.72 -8.82
N ALA A 66 -44.18 10.84 -9.21
CA ALA A 66 -43.19 9.80 -8.99
C ALA A 66 -42.56 9.92 -7.59
N LYS A 67 -43.04 9.04 -6.72
CA LYS A 67 -42.48 8.52 -5.47
C LYS A 67 -40.99 8.82 -5.23
N ARG A 68 -40.73 9.46 -4.09
CA ARG A 68 -39.41 9.72 -3.47
C ARG A 68 -38.44 8.53 -3.64
N GLY A 69 -37.46 8.71 -4.52
CA GLY A 69 -36.21 7.95 -4.52
C GLY A 69 -35.07 8.96 -4.53
N ALA A 70 -34.61 9.36 -3.34
CA ALA A 70 -33.45 10.23 -3.21
C ALA A 70 -32.25 9.54 -3.88
N ALA A 71 -31.79 10.10 -4.99
CA ALA A 71 -30.53 9.70 -5.62
C ALA A 71 -29.41 9.76 -4.56
N PRO A 72 -28.60 8.70 -4.40
CA PRO A 72 -27.52 8.72 -3.44
C PRO A 72 -26.55 9.83 -3.85
N LYS A 73 -26.47 10.88 -3.01
CA LYS A 73 -25.45 11.93 -3.11
C LYS A 73 -24.10 11.22 -3.26
N ARG A 74 -23.55 11.25 -4.47
CA ARG A 74 -22.24 10.69 -4.80
C ARG A 74 -21.25 11.34 -3.83
N ARG A 75 -20.69 10.55 -2.91
CA ARG A 75 -19.67 11.02 -1.98
C ARG A 75 -18.54 11.63 -2.80
N PRO A 76 -18.11 12.87 -2.50
CA PRO A 76 -17.06 13.52 -3.26
C PRO A 76 -15.80 12.66 -3.23
N GLY A 77 -15.29 12.41 -4.44
CA GLY A 77 -13.95 11.93 -4.78
C GLY A 77 -13.26 11.07 -3.73
N ARG A 78 -13.40 9.75 -3.84
CA ARG A 78 -12.30 8.88 -3.43
C ARG A 78 -11.09 9.31 -4.29
N PRO A 79 -10.00 9.84 -3.71
CA PRO A 79 -8.87 10.29 -4.50
C PRO A 79 -8.38 9.12 -5.34
N ARG A 80 -8.29 9.35 -6.65
CA ARG A 80 -7.67 8.39 -7.57
C ARG A 80 -6.25 8.19 -7.08
N LYS A 81 -5.83 6.92 -6.89
CA LYS A 81 -4.47 6.57 -6.49
C LYS A 81 -3.51 7.24 -7.47
N SER A 82 -2.78 8.24 -7.01
CA SER A 82 -1.77 8.90 -7.82
C SER A 82 -0.62 7.92 -8.09
N PRO A 83 0.05 8.02 -9.24
CA PRO A 83 1.22 7.18 -9.53
C PRO A 83 2.33 7.36 -8.49
N ALA A 84 2.48 8.55 -7.90
CA ALA A 84 3.38 8.81 -6.77
C ALA A 84 3.05 7.93 -5.54
N ALA A 85 1.76 7.75 -5.23
CA ALA A 85 1.34 6.85 -4.16
C ALA A 85 1.53 5.36 -4.50
N SER A 86 1.76 5.02 -5.77
CA SER A 86 2.13 3.67 -6.18
C SER A 86 3.63 3.41 -6.04
N ALA A 87 4.48 4.40 -6.31
CA ALA A 87 5.93 4.30 -6.08
C ALA A 87 6.25 4.13 -4.59
N GLU A 88 5.69 4.98 -3.73
CA GLU A 88 5.82 4.84 -2.27
C GLU A 88 5.30 3.50 -1.76
N ARG A 89 4.24 2.95 -2.39
CA ARG A 89 3.74 1.62 -2.06
C ARG A 89 4.78 0.56 -2.39
N GLN A 90 5.37 0.62 -3.58
CA GLN A 90 6.38 -0.35 -3.98
C GLN A 90 7.59 -0.32 -3.05
N GLU A 91 8.07 0.88 -2.68
CA GLU A 91 9.15 1.03 -1.70
C GLU A 91 8.78 0.41 -0.34
N THR A 92 7.54 0.61 0.13
CA THR A 92 7.08 0.00 1.38
C THR A 92 6.96 -1.53 1.28
N LEU A 93 6.57 -2.06 0.12
CA LEU A 93 6.51 -3.51 -0.14
C LEU A 93 7.90 -4.11 -0.13
N ASP A 94 8.85 -3.48 -0.83
CA ASP A 94 10.23 -3.94 -0.93
C ASP A 94 10.94 -3.86 0.44
N ALA A 95 10.69 -2.80 1.23
CA ALA A 95 11.22 -2.68 2.58
C ALA A 95 10.68 -3.78 3.52
N VAL A 96 9.36 -4.03 3.48
CA VAL A 96 8.73 -5.09 4.28
C VAL A 96 9.23 -6.47 3.84
N GLU A 97 9.36 -6.71 2.53
CA GLU A 97 9.88 -7.96 2.01
C GLU A 97 11.33 -8.20 2.46
N ARG A 98 12.20 -7.19 2.38
CA ARG A 98 13.58 -7.28 2.85
C ARG A 98 13.63 -7.67 4.33
N VAL A 99 12.81 -7.04 5.17
CA VAL A 99 12.73 -7.36 6.61
C VAL A 99 12.24 -8.79 6.84
N VAL A 100 11.19 -9.21 6.14
CA VAL A 100 10.59 -10.55 6.30
C VAL A 100 11.52 -11.65 5.77
N LYS A 101 12.26 -11.41 4.68
CA LYS A 101 13.21 -12.38 4.12
C LYS A 101 14.53 -12.43 4.89
N ALA A 102 14.97 -11.30 5.45
CA ALA A 102 16.13 -11.28 6.33
C ALA A 102 15.87 -11.98 7.68
N SER A 103 14.59 -12.17 8.04
CA SER A 103 14.20 -12.70 9.34
C SER A 103 13.62 -14.12 9.25
N SER A 104 13.84 -14.92 10.28
CA SER A 104 13.34 -16.29 10.40
C SER A 104 11.97 -16.40 11.10
N GLY A 105 11.03 -15.50 10.76
CA GLY A 105 9.66 -15.52 11.29
C GLY A 105 9.34 -14.32 12.19
N VAL A 106 8.85 -13.25 11.58
CA VAL A 106 8.50 -12.00 12.27
C VAL A 106 6.99 -11.80 12.35
N SER A 107 6.53 -11.18 13.43
CA SER A 107 5.13 -10.73 13.56
C SER A 107 4.90 -9.41 12.82
N ALA A 108 3.65 -9.11 12.48
CA ALA A 108 3.29 -7.84 11.85
C ALA A 108 3.70 -6.62 12.69
N SER A 109 3.68 -6.74 14.02
CA SER A 109 4.11 -5.68 14.94
C SER A 109 5.62 -5.45 14.91
N GLU A 110 6.41 -6.53 14.79
CA GLU A 110 7.87 -6.44 14.66
C GLU A 110 8.27 -5.86 13.31
N VAL A 111 7.61 -6.28 12.23
CA VAL A 111 7.82 -5.72 10.88
C VAL A 111 7.56 -4.21 10.86
N ALA A 112 6.48 -3.75 11.49
CA ALA A 112 6.17 -2.32 11.58
C ALA A 112 7.26 -1.51 12.29
N LYS A 113 7.80 -2.06 13.39
CA LYS A 113 8.89 -1.43 14.16
C LYS A 113 10.20 -1.41 13.39
N GLN A 114 10.57 -2.53 12.75
CA GLN A 114 11.82 -2.66 12.01
C GLN A 114 11.83 -1.80 10.74
N ALA A 115 10.70 -1.71 10.04
CA ALA A 115 10.59 -0.89 8.84
C ALA A 115 10.30 0.60 9.14
N GLY A 116 9.97 0.97 10.39
CA GLY A 116 9.58 2.33 10.75
C GLY A 116 8.24 2.80 10.15
N ILE A 117 7.38 1.85 9.76
CA ILE A 117 6.13 2.10 9.02
C ILE A 117 4.94 1.88 9.96
N PRO A 118 3.84 2.65 9.85
CA PRO A 118 2.62 2.40 10.61
C PRO A 118 2.11 0.96 10.47
N GLN A 119 1.66 0.36 11.57
CA GLN A 119 1.22 -1.05 11.59
C GLN A 119 0.12 -1.35 10.57
N THR A 120 -0.78 -0.41 10.30
CA THR A 120 -1.83 -0.54 9.29
C THR A 120 -1.28 -0.65 7.87
N ARG A 121 -0.22 0.09 7.54
CA ARG A 121 0.48 0.05 6.26
C ARG A 121 1.28 -1.25 6.12
N ALA A 122 2.02 -1.64 7.17
CA ALA A 122 2.74 -2.92 7.19
C ALA A 122 1.78 -4.12 7.02
N ALA A 123 0.61 -4.10 7.67
CA ALA A 123 -0.40 -5.16 7.52
C ALA A 123 -1.02 -5.20 6.11
N ALA A 124 -1.15 -4.06 5.42
CA ALA A 124 -1.58 -4.03 4.03
C ALA A 124 -0.50 -4.60 3.11
N ALA A 125 0.76 -4.18 3.28
CA ALA A 125 1.90 -4.69 2.54
C ALA A 125 2.08 -6.20 2.69
N LEU A 126 1.96 -6.73 3.91
CA LEU A 126 2.02 -8.19 4.17
C LEU A 126 0.90 -8.97 3.47
N LYS A 127 -0.27 -8.37 3.27
CA LYS A 127 -1.36 -9.01 2.51
C LYS A 127 -1.05 -9.02 1.02
N GLU A 128 -0.54 -7.92 0.48
CA GLU A 128 -0.14 -7.82 -0.93
C GLU A 128 1.00 -8.81 -1.24
N LEU A 129 2.06 -8.85 -0.43
CA LEU A 129 3.17 -9.80 -0.59
C LEU A 129 2.75 -11.29 -0.45
N LYS A 130 1.73 -11.57 0.38
CA LYS A 130 1.16 -12.91 0.52
C LYS A 130 0.38 -13.32 -0.72
N LEU A 131 -0.38 -12.41 -1.32
CA LEU A 131 -1.11 -12.65 -2.56
C LEU A 131 -0.14 -12.89 -3.73
N GLU A 132 0.97 -12.17 -3.75
CA GLU A 132 2.06 -12.32 -4.72
C GLU A 132 2.93 -13.57 -4.48
N LYS A 133 2.66 -14.35 -3.43
CA LYS A 133 3.43 -15.54 -3.02
C LYS A 133 4.93 -15.28 -2.78
N ARG A 134 5.29 -14.03 -2.44
CA ARG A 134 6.68 -13.64 -2.11
C ARG A 134 7.03 -13.90 -0.64
N ILE A 135 6.02 -13.97 0.22
CA ILE A 135 6.13 -14.32 1.63
C ILE A 135 5.07 -15.33 2.03
N PHE A 136 5.36 -16.09 3.08
CA PHE A 136 4.45 -17.07 3.66
C PHE A 136 4.10 -16.69 5.08
N GLN A 137 2.85 -16.99 5.45
CA GLN A 137 2.34 -16.82 6.80
C GLN A 137 2.20 -18.21 7.44
N GLY A 138 2.92 -18.44 8.52
CA GLY A 138 2.73 -19.60 9.39
C GLY A 138 1.92 -19.22 10.62
N GLY A 139 1.07 -20.14 11.06
CA GLY A 139 0.27 -19.95 12.27
C GLY A 139 -1.02 -19.17 12.09
N ASP A 140 -1.81 -19.15 13.16
CA ASP A 140 -3.12 -18.52 13.20
C ASP A 140 -3.06 -17.21 14.00
N ARG A 141 -3.93 -16.24 13.66
CA ARG A 141 -4.12 -14.88 14.21
C ARG A 141 -3.02 -14.36 15.16
N ARG A 142 -2.92 -14.89 16.39
CA ARG A 142 -1.98 -14.43 17.44
C ARG A 142 -0.54 -14.92 17.25
N PHE A 143 -0.38 -16.04 16.56
CA PHE A 143 0.88 -16.70 16.25
C PHE A 143 1.27 -16.57 14.78
N ALA A 144 0.61 -15.65 14.05
CA ALA A 144 0.96 -15.36 12.67
C ALA A 144 2.41 -14.86 12.59
N ARG A 145 3.27 -15.65 11.96
CA ARG A 145 4.67 -15.34 11.67
C ARG A 145 4.88 -15.33 10.17
N TYR A 146 5.56 -14.30 9.68
CA TYR A 146 5.85 -14.11 8.26
C TYR A 146 7.32 -14.43 7.99
N ALA A 147 7.59 -15.18 6.92
CA ALA A 147 8.94 -15.50 6.46
C ALA A 147 8.97 -15.65 4.93
N GLY A 148 10.18 -15.76 4.36
CA GLY A 148 10.39 -16.04 2.93
C GLY A 148 9.91 -17.43 2.49
N ASP A 149 9.82 -18.39 3.41
CA ASP A 149 9.44 -19.78 3.13
C ASP A 149 8.31 -20.27 4.05
N ALA A 150 7.46 -21.16 3.52
CA ALA A 150 6.34 -21.74 4.26
C ALA A 150 6.81 -22.54 5.49
N LYS A 151 7.84 -23.38 5.33
CA LYS A 151 8.39 -24.22 6.42
C LYS A 151 8.91 -23.38 7.58
N THR A 152 9.68 -22.33 7.26
CA THR A 152 10.25 -21.41 8.23
C THR A 152 9.15 -20.64 8.98
N ALA A 153 8.13 -20.17 8.26
CA ALA A 153 7.00 -19.47 8.87
C ALA A 153 6.21 -20.38 9.84
N GLU A 154 5.97 -21.63 9.47
CA GLU A 154 5.28 -22.61 10.32
C GLU A 154 6.11 -22.99 11.55
N GLN A 155 7.41 -23.24 11.39
CA GLN A 155 8.32 -23.52 12.50
C GLN A 155 8.38 -22.34 13.48
N ALA A 156 8.44 -21.11 12.97
CA ALA A 156 8.41 -19.90 13.80
C ALA A 156 7.08 -19.76 14.57
N SER A 157 5.95 -20.06 13.93
CA SER A 157 4.65 -20.11 14.61
C SER A 157 4.62 -21.19 15.69
N ALA A 158 5.12 -22.39 15.40
CA ALA A 158 5.19 -23.48 16.37
C ALA A 158 6.04 -23.10 17.58
N ASN A 159 7.18 -22.45 17.35
CA ASN A 159 8.04 -21.92 18.43
C ASN A 159 7.31 -20.84 19.24
N ALA A 160 6.61 -19.91 18.57
CA ALA A 160 5.81 -18.89 19.25
C ALA A 160 4.66 -19.47 20.08
N ARG A 161 4.04 -20.57 19.63
CA ARG A 161 3.04 -21.32 20.41
C ARG A 161 3.67 -21.98 21.62
N LYS A 162 4.85 -22.59 21.48
CA LYS A 162 5.59 -23.21 22.60
C LYS A 162 6.00 -22.17 23.65
N THR A 163 6.46 -20.99 23.24
CA THR A 163 6.83 -19.93 24.18
C THR A 163 5.62 -19.26 24.82
N ALA A 164 4.49 -19.14 24.11
CA ALA A 164 3.27 -18.56 24.66
C ALA A 164 2.43 -19.53 25.51
N ALA A 165 2.49 -20.83 25.22
CA ALA A 165 2.04 -21.89 26.12
C ALA A 165 2.96 -22.02 27.35
N GLY A 166 4.15 -21.40 27.26
CA GLY A 166 5.21 -21.41 28.25
C GLY A 166 6.01 -22.72 28.27
N PRO A 167 7.28 -22.72 28.73
CA PRO A 167 7.69 -23.81 29.61
C PRO A 167 6.68 -23.81 30.77
N ALA A 168 6.17 -24.98 31.16
CA ALA A 168 5.10 -25.13 32.16
C ALA A 168 5.15 -24.01 33.21
N PRO A 169 4.09 -23.21 33.40
CA PRO A 169 4.13 -22.14 34.38
C PRO A 169 4.40 -22.76 35.74
N ALA A 170 5.55 -22.46 36.35
CA ALA A 170 5.72 -22.64 37.77
C ALA A 170 4.53 -21.92 38.43
N ALA A 171 3.69 -22.72 39.11
CA ALA A 171 2.37 -22.35 39.56
C ALA A 171 2.37 -21.03 40.34
N LYS A 172 1.94 -19.94 39.70
CA LYS A 172 1.39 -18.80 40.43
C LYS A 172 -0.10 -19.04 40.61
N LYS A 173 -0.46 -19.39 41.86
CA LYS A 173 -1.82 -19.52 42.38
C LYS A 173 -2.77 -18.49 41.76
N PRO A 174 -4.01 -18.86 41.39
CA PRO A 174 -5.00 -17.89 40.94
C PRO A 174 -5.33 -16.92 42.09
N ALA A 175 -4.98 -15.65 41.91
CA ALA A 175 -5.41 -14.58 42.79
C ALA A 175 -6.91 -14.37 42.59
N ALA A 176 -7.72 -14.94 43.49
CA ALA A 176 -9.13 -14.63 43.63
C ALA A 176 -9.28 -13.14 43.97
N LYS A 177 -9.78 -12.32 43.02
CA LYS A 177 -10.26 -10.97 43.35
C LYS A 177 -11.33 -10.48 42.37
N GLY A 178 -12.52 -11.06 42.52
CA GLY A 178 -13.78 -10.57 41.99
C GLY A 178 -14.80 -10.33 43.09
N ARG A 179 -14.41 -9.73 44.23
CA ARG A 179 -15.38 -9.28 45.24
C ARG A 179 -16.00 -7.96 44.76
N LYS A 180 -17.22 -8.11 44.25
CA LYS A 180 -18.23 -7.09 43.97
C LYS A 180 -18.24 -6.02 45.07
N ARG A 181 -17.97 -4.78 44.69
CA ARG A 181 -18.08 -3.58 45.54
C ARG A 181 -19.52 -3.47 46.04
N VAL A 182 -19.74 -3.58 47.34
CA VAL A 182 -20.95 -3.09 48.00
C VAL A 182 -20.65 -1.66 48.42
N ALA A 183 -21.44 -0.73 47.88
CA ALA A 183 -21.36 0.69 48.14
C ALA A 183 -21.65 0.96 49.63
N GLN A 184 -20.75 1.68 50.27
CA GLN A 184 -20.95 2.29 51.58
C GLN A 184 -21.62 3.65 51.34
N ALA A 185 -22.85 3.83 51.81
CA ALA A 185 -23.55 5.10 51.78
C ALA A 185 -24.44 5.27 53.03
N ALA A 186 -24.27 6.45 53.65
CA ALA A 186 -25.04 7.09 54.72
C ALA A 186 -24.90 6.50 56.15
N ALA A 187 -24.74 7.25 57.24
CA ALA A 187 -24.34 8.63 57.56
C ALA A 187 -24.23 8.69 59.11
N PRO A 188 -23.50 9.64 59.72
CA PRO A 188 -23.24 9.68 61.17
C PRO A 188 -24.21 10.60 61.95
N ALA A 189 -24.45 10.28 63.23
CA ALA A 189 -24.88 11.11 64.39
C ALA A 189 -25.70 10.21 65.34
N LYS A 190 -25.54 10.18 66.66
CA LYS A 190 -25.10 11.17 67.64
C LYS A 190 -24.50 10.44 68.85
#